data_AF-A0A949NE23-F1
#
_entry.id   AF-A0A949NE23-F1
#
_cell.length_a   1.000
_cell.length_b   1.000
_cell.length_c   1.000
_cell.angle_alpha   90.00
_cell.angle_beta   90.00
_cell.angle_gamma   90.00
#
_symmetry.space_group_name_H-M   'P 1'
#
loop_
_entity.id
_entity.type
_entity.pdbx_description
1 polymer ?
#
loop_
_entity_poly.entity_id
_entity_poly.type
_entity_poly.pdbx_seq_one_letter_code
_entity_poly.pdbx_strand_id
1 'polypeptide(L)'
;MSHWLYQRFKAERKDWHPEYALRNSIRWPIALSHLCDKGQFETHALKSFYLKQNRRPVNPSADNLVFDAVLMALHNLSALTRIRENPNCYIDLVRSATIAWYYGVYHSASAMIAAAQGERQESHAKTARAWGNQLVNRGAVVEPFCYSTTTLVKKGYESEIDMLKNGNEFSLNNFPEDDVTSFGGAISYLKGTANRSREKHEEIIKASNDFNKLGCADFRKSIAKEFRDKRLSGKQTNFIDQAIRYRGKANYRDSIYLSYGQDRSTWIAKLVPSLEVTLKCFLSMACQYAERRVEKGVWEEFCDDLVEHCLFRIDADTVKGE
;
A
#
# COMPACT_ATOMS: atom_id res chain seq x y z
N MET A 1 17.07 1.02 -32.81
CA MET A 1 16.12 2.09 -33.17
C MET A 1 15.91 3.00 -31.98
N SER A 2 15.93 4.33 -32.17
CA SER A 2 15.64 5.26 -31.07
C SER A 2 14.19 5.13 -30.63
N HIS A 3 13.94 5.06 -29.32
CA HIS A 3 12.59 4.98 -28.77
C HIS A 3 11.86 6.33 -28.97
N TRP A 4 11.18 6.51 -30.11
CA TRP A 4 10.60 7.81 -30.52
C TRP A 4 9.70 8.45 -29.44
N LEU A 5 8.82 7.66 -28.83
CA LEU A 5 7.91 8.17 -27.79
C LEU A 5 8.68 8.63 -26.53
N TYR A 6 9.74 7.90 -26.17
CA TYR A 6 10.62 8.27 -25.05
C TYR A 6 11.32 9.61 -25.32
N GLN A 7 11.84 9.81 -26.53
CA GLN A 7 12.52 11.06 -26.90
C GLN A 7 11.55 12.25 -26.88
N ARG A 8 10.31 12.06 -27.37
CA ARG A 8 9.28 13.11 -27.33
C ARG A 8 8.97 13.55 -25.91
N PHE A 9 8.81 12.61 -24.99
CA PHE A 9 8.55 12.90 -23.58
C PHE A 9 9.74 13.56 -22.87
N LYS A 10 10.97 13.14 -23.18
CA LYS A 10 12.18 13.75 -22.62
C LYS A 10 12.36 15.20 -23.09
N ALA A 11 11.98 15.49 -24.34
CA ALA A 11 12.05 16.84 -24.90
C ALA A 11 11.04 17.80 -24.25
N GLU A 12 9.82 17.33 -23.97
CA GLU A 12 8.76 18.14 -23.34
C GLU A 12 8.96 18.32 -21.83
N ARG A 13 9.56 17.33 -21.16
CA ARG A 13 9.71 17.31 -19.70
C ARG A 13 11.17 17.08 -19.31
N LYS A 14 11.97 18.15 -19.31
CA LYS A 14 13.41 18.10 -19.02
C LYS A 14 13.75 17.51 -17.64
N ASP A 15 12.85 17.65 -16.68
CA ASP A 15 13.03 17.14 -15.30
C ASP A 15 12.51 15.69 -15.12
N TRP A 16 12.02 15.07 -16.20
CA TRP A 16 11.43 13.74 -16.14
C TRP A 16 12.47 12.66 -16.39
N HIS A 17 12.79 11.91 -15.33
CA HIS A 17 13.71 10.77 -15.39
C HIS A 17 12.96 9.44 -15.20
N PRO A 18 12.44 8.83 -16.29
CA PRO A 18 11.59 7.65 -16.21
C PRO A 18 12.30 6.40 -15.66
N GLU A 19 13.63 6.33 -15.77
CA GLU A 19 14.39 5.16 -15.33
C GLU A 19 14.44 5.03 -13.80
N TYR A 20 14.59 6.14 -13.07
CA TYR A 20 14.51 6.15 -11.61
C TYR A 20 13.09 5.86 -11.10
N ALA A 21 12.09 6.34 -11.83
CA ALA A 21 10.69 6.12 -11.50
C ALA A 21 10.32 4.63 -11.65
N LEU A 22 10.72 4.04 -12.76
CA LEU A 22 10.51 2.63 -13.09
C LEU A 22 11.20 1.68 -12.12
N ARG A 23 12.47 1.96 -11.76
CA ARG A 23 13.23 1.17 -10.79
C ARG A 23 12.45 0.99 -9.48
N ASN A 24 11.94 2.10 -8.94
CA ASN A 24 11.15 2.07 -7.70
C ASN A 24 9.81 1.35 -7.88
N SER A 25 9.17 1.49 -9.05
CA SER A 25 7.90 0.83 -9.36
C SER A 25 8.03 -0.68 -9.54
N ILE A 26 9.22 -1.20 -9.81
CA ILE A 26 9.46 -2.65 -9.88
C ILE A 26 10.00 -3.19 -8.55
N ARG A 27 11.01 -2.53 -7.99
CA ARG A 27 11.74 -3.05 -6.82
C ARG A 27 10.95 -2.95 -5.52
N TRP A 28 10.07 -1.97 -5.36
CA TRP A 28 9.29 -1.85 -4.12
C TRP A 28 8.33 -3.03 -3.91
N PRO A 29 7.51 -3.45 -4.90
CA PRO A 29 6.69 -4.66 -4.76
C PRO A 29 7.52 -5.93 -4.50
N ILE A 30 8.67 -6.08 -5.16
CA ILE A 30 9.57 -7.24 -4.93
C ILE A 30 10.14 -7.22 -3.51
N ALA A 31 10.54 -6.05 -3.00
CA ALA A 31 10.99 -5.92 -1.61
C ALA A 31 9.87 -6.29 -0.63
N LEU A 32 8.64 -5.86 -0.88
CA LEU A 32 7.50 -6.23 -0.04
C LEU A 32 7.23 -7.73 -0.07
N SER A 33 7.28 -8.38 -1.23
CA SER A 33 7.03 -9.82 -1.31
C SER A 33 8.05 -10.62 -0.51
N HIS A 34 9.34 -10.26 -0.56
CA HIS A 34 10.37 -10.89 0.28
C HIS A 34 10.06 -10.74 1.77
N LEU A 35 9.59 -9.58 2.20
CA LEU A 35 9.22 -9.34 3.59
C LEU A 35 7.94 -10.07 4.02
N CYS A 36 7.10 -10.49 3.08
CA CYS A 36 5.88 -11.24 3.36
C CYS A 36 6.10 -12.75 3.47
N ASP A 37 7.16 -13.28 2.86
CA ASP A 37 7.44 -14.72 2.73
C ASP A 37 8.14 -15.32 3.97
N LYS A 38 7.64 -15.00 5.17
CA LYS A 38 8.28 -15.36 6.46
C LYS A 38 7.37 -16.09 7.45
N GLY A 39 6.25 -16.65 6.97
CA GLY A 39 5.30 -17.39 7.80
C GLY A 39 4.42 -16.54 8.73
N GLN A 40 4.72 -15.25 8.94
CA GLN A 40 3.91 -14.36 9.79
C GLN A 40 2.48 -14.12 9.27
N PHE A 41 2.24 -14.45 8.01
CA PHE A 41 0.92 -14.39 7.36
C PHE A 41 0.25 -15.77 7.26
N GLU A 42 0.85 -16.82 7.81
CA GLU A 42 0.18 -18.11 7.98
C GLU A 42 -0.95 -17.98 9.00
N THR A 43 -2.02 -18.76 8.80
CA THR A 43 -3.24 -18.67 9.62
C THR A 43 -2.95 -18.76 11.10
N HIS A 44 -2.14 -19.73 11.53
CA HIS A 44 -1.86 -19.93 12.95
C HIS A 44 -1.14 -18.73 13.58
N ALA A 45 -0.23 -18.09 12.84
CA ALA A 45 0.49 -16.90 13.26
C ALA A 45 -0.44 -15.68 13.35
N LEU A 46 -1.29 -15.49 12.34
CA LEU A 46 -2.28 -14.40 12.31
C LEU A 46 -3.36 -14.56 13.39
N LYS A 47 -3.89 -15.77 13.59
CA LYS A 47 -4.84 -16.06 14.68
C LYS A 47 -4.21 -15.72 16.02
N SER A 48 -2.97 -16.17 16.25
CA SER A 48 -2.20 -15.86 17.47
C SER A 48 -2.00 -14.35 17.65
N PHE A 49 -1.63 -13.63 16.60
CA PHE A 49 -1.46 -12.17 16.61
C PHE A 49 -2.77 -11.46 16.98
N TYR A 50 -3.91 -11.92 16.46
CA TYR A 50 -5.21 -11.30 16.67
C TYR A 50 -5.98 -11.80 17.89
N LEU A 51 -5.48 -12.79 18.65
CA LEU A 51 -6.13 -13.27 19.89
C LEU A 51 -6.48 -12.13 20.86
N LYS A 52 -5.61 -11.11 20.96
CA LYS A 52 -5.79 -9.96 21.86
C LYS A 52 -6.82 -8.95 21.38
N GLN A 53 -7.29 -9.04 20.13
CA GLN A 53 -8.34 -8.16 19.63
C GLN A 53 -9.69 -8.62 20.17
N ASN A 54 -10.47 -7.69 20.70
CA ASN A 54 -11.82 -7.98 21.15
C ASN A 54 -12.76 -8.07 19.96
N ARG A 55 -13.81 -8.89 20.05
CA ARG A 55 -14.90 -8.84 19.08
C ARG A 55 -15.63 -7.50 19.21
N ARG A 56 -16.14 -6.96 18.10
CA ARG A 56 -16.93 -5.73 18.10
C ARG A 56 -18.34 -6.04 18.65
N PRO A 57 -19.07 -5.07 19.25
CA PRO A 57 -20.50 -5.26 19.51
C PRO A 57 -21.24 -5.66 18.23
N VAL A 58 -22.26 -6.50 18.34
CA VAL A 58 -23.05 -6.98 17.19
C VAL A 58 -23.54 -5.81 16.34
N ASN A 59 -23.22 -5.82 15.05
CA ASN A 59 -23.71 -4.85 14.07
C ASN A 59 -23.66 -5.52 12.68
N PRO A 60 -24.79 -6.09 12.23
CA PRO A 60 -24.87 -6.76 10.95
C PRO A 60 -24.55 -5.84 9.75
N SER A 61 -24.89 -4.56 9.84
CA SER A 61 -24.58 -3.60 8.76
C SER A 61 -23.06 -3.41 8.58
N ALA A 62 -22.31 -3.38 9.69
CA ALA A 62 -20.86 -3.32 9.62
C ALA A 62 -20.25 -4.64 9.15
N ASP A 63 -20.83 -5.78 9.51
CA ASP A 63 -20.37 -7.10 9.04
C ASP A 63 -20.59 -7.24 7.53
N ASN A 64 -21.72 -6.78 6.99
CA ASN A 64 -21.95 -6.72 5.55
C ASN A 64 -20.90 -5.87 4.82
N LEU A 65 -20.48 -4.72 5.39
CA LEU A 65 -19.40 -3.92 4.82
C LEU A 65 -18.06 -4.66 4.78
N VAL A 66 -17.80 -5.50 5.79
CA VAL A 66 -16.62 -6.38 5.83
C VAL A 66 -16.71 -7.41 4.71
N PHE A 67 -17.83 -8.12 4.61
CA PHE A 67 -18.03 -9.18 3.62
C PHE A 67 -17.97 -8.66 2.18
N ASP A 68 -18.64 -7.55 1.88
CA ASP A 68 -18.57 -6.86 0.59
C ASP A 68 -17.11 -6.53 0.22
N ALA A 69 -16.36 -5.98 1.18
CA ALA A 69 -14.98 -5.59 0.97
C ALA A 69 -14.06 -6.80 0.79
N VAL A 70 -14.24 -7.88 1.55
CA VAL A 70 -13.47 -9.13 1.39
C VAL A 70 -13.76 -9.76 0.02
N LEU A 71 -15.02 -9.86 -0.39
CA LEU A 71 -15.40 -10.39 -1.71
C LEU A 71 -14.75 -9.59 -2.84
N MET A 72 -14.77 -8.25 -2.75
CA MET A 72 -14.11 -7.39 -3.72
C MET A 72 -12.59 -7.57 -3.73
N ALA A 73 -11.96 -7.81 -2.57
CA ALA A 73 -10.53 -8.11 -2.51
C ALA A 73 -10.21 -9.46 -3.16
N LEU A 74 -11.04 -10.49 -2.94
CA LEU A 74 -10.92 -11.82 -3.53
C LEU A 74 -11.06 -11.79 -5.06
N HIS A 75 -12.02 -11.02 -5.60
CA HIS A 75 -12.11 -10.80 -7.05
C HIS A 75 -10.80 -10.28 -7.64
N ASN A 76 -10.19 -9.30 -6.97
CA ASN A 76 -8.94 -8.70 -7.42
C ASN A 76 -7.75 -9.66 -7.29
N LEU A 77 -7.71 -10.46 -6.21
CA LEU A 77 -6.70 -11.53 -6.05
C LEU A 77 -6.86 -12.59 -7.15
N SER A 78 -8.08 -13.07 -7.40
CA SER A 78 -8.37 -14.04 -8.46
C SER A 78 -7.92 -13.52 -9.83
N ALA A 79 -8.19 -12.25 -10.16
CA ALA A 79 -7.74 -11.66 -11.40
C ALA A 79 -6.21 -11.64 -11.50
N LEU A 80 -5.53 -11.27 -10.42
CA LEU A 80 -4.07 -11.23 -10.36
C LEU A 80 -3.45 -12.63 -10.47
N THR A 81 -4.02 -13.64 -9.81
CA THR A 81 -3.61 -15.05 -9.92
C THR A 81 -3.75 -15.55 -11.36
N ARG A 82 -4.85 -15.23 -12.04
CA ARG A 82 -5.03 -15.57 -13.47
C ARG A 82 -4.00 -14.90 -14.36
N ILE A 83 -3.63 -13.64 -14.08
CA ILE A 83 -2.55 -12.98 -14.80
C ILE A 83 -1.22 -13.72 -14.55
N ARG A 84 -0.90 -14.05 -13.29
CA ARG A 84 0.33 -14.78 -12.92
C ARG A 84 0.44 -16.13 -13.64
N GLU A 85 -0.65 -16.86 -13.79
CA GLU A 85 -0.67 -18.15 -14.48
C GLU A 85 -0.34 -18.06 -15.99
N ASN A 86 -0.31 -16.85 -16.55
CA ASN A 86 -0.03 -16.60 -17.95
C ASN A 86 1.23 -15.72 -18.12
N PRO A 87 2.44 -16.25 -17.81
CA PRO A 87 3.69 -15.48 -17.81
C PRO A 87 4.03 -14.82 -19.16
N ASN A 88 3.62 -15.44 -20.26
CA ASN A 88 3.84 -14.92 -21.61
C ASN A 88 3.09 -13.60 -21.86
N CYS A 89 2.05 -13.29 -21.07
CA CYS A 89 1.23 -12.09 -21.21
C CYS A 89 1.55 -11.02 -20.15
N TYR A 90 2.58 -11.19 -19.32
CA TYR A 90 2.83 -10.25 -18.23
C TYR A 90 3.09 -8.82 -18.72
N ILE A 91 3.83 -8.64 -19.82
CA ILE A 91 4.09 -7.30 -20.37
C ILE A 91 2.79 -6.62 -20.77
N ASP A 92 1.87 -7.37 -21.37
CA ASP A 92 0.58 -6.86 -21.84
C ASP A 92 -0.36 -6.54 -20.66
N LEU A 93 -0.24 -7.32 -19.57
CA LEU A 93 -1.16 -7.29 -18.44
C LEU A 93 -0.60 -6.59 -17.19
N VAL A 94 0.65 -6.12 -17.19
CA VAL A 94 1.32 -5.53 -16.00
C VAL A 94 0.54 -4.34 -15.41
N ARG A 95 -0.11 -3.56 -16.26
CA ARG A 95 -0.98 -2.45 -15.83
C ARG A 95 -2.24 -2.96 -15.13
N SER A 96 -2.89 -3.96 -15.73
CA SER A 96 -4.07 -4.61 -15.15
C SER A 96 -3.71 -5.31 -13.83
N ALA A 97 -2.55 -5.97 -13.76
CA ALA A 97 -2.02 -6.56 -12.53
C ALA A 97 -1.80 -5.52 -11.43
N THR A 98 -1.24 -4.36 -11.78
CA THR A 98 -1.05 -3.23 -10.84
C THR A 98 -2.38 -2.71 -10.30
N ILE A 99 -3.40 -2.60 -11.17
CA ILE A 99 -4.75 -2.15 -10.78
C ILE A 99 -5.40 -3.18 -9.86
N ALA A 100 -5.38 -4.45 -10.24
CA ALA A 100 -5.94 -5.54 -9.45
C ALA A 100 -5.29 -5.59 -8.06
N TRP A 101 -3.96 -5.55 -8.00
CA TRP A 101 -3.21 -5.46 -6.75
C TRP A 101 -3.67 -4.31 -5.87
N TYR A 102 -3.75 -3.09 -6.43
CA TYR A 102 -4.11 -1.90 -5.67
C TYR A 102 -5.53 -1.97 -5.11
N TYR A 103 -6.51 -2.38 -5.92
CA TYR A 103 -7.89 -2.48 -5.45
C TYR A 103 -8.06 -3.64 -4.48
N GLY A 104 -7.33 -4.74 -4.65
CA GLY A 104 -7.24 -5.80 -3.65
C GLY A 104 -6.76 -5.28 -2.29
N VAL A 105 -5.65 -4.51 -2.26
CA VAL A 105 -5.14 -3.86 -1.04
C VAL A 105 -6.16 -2.87 -0.47
N TYR A 106 -6.76 -2.03 -1.31
CA TYR A 106 -7.74 -1.04 -0.89
C TYR A 106 -8.97 -1.68 -0.23
N HIS A 107 -9.51 -2.73 -0.84
CA HIS A 107 -10.67 -3.44 -0.31
C HIS A 107 -10.33 -4.23 0.95
N SER A 108 -9.17 -4.88 1.00
CA SER A 108 -8.68 -5.54 2.22
C SER A 108 -8.53 -4.56 3.39
N ALA A 109 -7.98 -3.36 3.13
CA ALA A 109 -7.87 -2.31 4.13
C ALA A 109 -9.24 -1.79 4.58
N SER A 110 -10.17 -1.66 3.64
CA SER A 110 -11.55 -1.26 3.92
C SER A 110 -12.28 -2.29 4.78
N ALA A 111 -12.06 -3.59 4.53
CA ALA A 111 -12.61 -4.67 5.36
C ALA A 111 -12.10 -4.56 6.80
N MET A 112 -10.79 -4.36 7.01
CA MET A 112 -10.25 -4.18 8.36
C MET A 112 -10.79 -2.92 9.05
N ILE A 113 -10.94 -1.81 8.32
CA ILE A 113 -11.49 -0.56 8.88
C ILE A 113 -12.97 -0.74 9.26
N ALA A 114 -13.77 -1.39 8.41
CA ALA A 114 -15.16 -1.74 8.73
C ALA A 114 -15.26 -2.69 9.93
N ALA A 115 -14.38 -3.69 10.01
CA ALA A 115 -14.28 -4.59 11.16
C ALA A 115 -13.85 -3.87 12.46
N ALA A 116 -13.07 -2.80 12.35
CA ALA A 116 -12.61 -2.00 13.48
C ALA A 116 -13.71 -1.08 14.02
N GLN A 117 -14.38 -0.30 13.18
CA GLN A 117 -15.29 0.78 13.60
C GLN A 117 -16.68 0.77 12.94
N GLY A 118 -16.93 -0.11 11.96
CA GLY A 118 -18.22 -0.18 11.25
C GLY A 118 -18.46 0.96 10.26
N GLU A 119 -17.39 1.61 9.79
CA GLU A 119 -17.47 2.74 8.88
C GLU A 119 -17.05 2.36 7.46
N ARG A 120 -17.70 2.94 6.45
CA ARG A 120 -17.27 2.90 5.05
C ARG A 120 -16.56 4.19 4.66
N GLN A 121 -15.44 4.07 3.96
CA GLN A 121 -14.60 5.20 3.62
C GLN A 121 -14.91 5.65 2.20
N GLU A 122 -15.22 6.94 2.05
CA GLU A 122 -15.67 7.53 0.78
C GLU A 122 -14.52 7.87 -0.17
N SER A 123 -13.27 7.82 0.29
CA SER A 123 -12.11 8.16 -0.55
C SER A 123 -10.84 7.44 -0.12
N HIS A 124 -9.88 7.34 -1.05
CA HIS A 124 -8.56 6.77 -0.80
C HIS A 124 -7.81 7.50 0.33
N ALA A 125 -7.93 8.84 0.41
CA ALA A 125 -7.29 9.61 1.47
C ALA A 125 -7.95 9.37 2.85
N LYS A 126 -9.29 9.23 2.89
CA LYS A 126 -10.00 8.85 4.13
C LYS A 126 -9.59 7.44 4.58
N THR A 127 -9.44 6.51 3.63
CA THR A 127 -8.97 5.14 3.88
C THR A 127 -7.56 5.12 4.47
N ALA A 128 -6.60 5.83 3.87
CA ALA A 128 -5.23 5.91 4.40
C ALA A 128 -5.18 6.51 5.82
N ARG A 129 -5.98 7.54 6.09
CA ARG A 129 -6.08 8.14 7.43
C ARG A 129 -6.70 7.16 8.45
N ALA A 130 -7.77 6.48 8.07
CA ALA A 130 -8.44 5.50 8.93
C ALA A 130 -7.51 4.31 9.22
N TRP A 131 -6.82 3.77 8.21
CA TRP A 131 -5.82 2.72 8.35
C TRP A 131 -4.78 3.07 9.42
N GLY A 132 -4.19 4.26 9.30
CA GLY A 132 -3.21 4.74 10.26
C GLY A 132 -3.75 4.89 11.68
N ASN A 133 -4.86 5.61 11.83
CA ASN A 133 -5.41 5.95 13.15
C ASN A 133 -6.08 4.78 13.87
N GLN A 134 -6.76 3.90 13.12
CA GLN A 134 -7.63 2.86 13.68
C GLN A 134 -6.94 1.50 13.73
N LEU A 135 -5.94 1.25 12.89
CA LEU A 135 -5.28 -0.06 12.81
C LEU A 135 -3.80 0.01 13.18
N VAL A 136 -3.00 0.82 12.47
CA VAL A 136 -1.54 0.90 12.69
C VAL A 136 -1.22 1.39 14.10
N ASN A 137 -1.77 2.55 14.50
CA ASN A 137 -1.52 3.12 15.83
C ASN A 137 -2.05 2.26 16.99
N ARG A 138 -2.90 1.26 16.68
CA ARG A 138 -3.45 0.32 17.66
C ARG A 138 -2.75 -1.04 17.65
N GLY A 139 -1.67 -1.19 16.88
CA GLY A 139 -0.92 -2.44 16.79
C GLY A 139 -1.71 -3.59 16.14
N ALA A 140 -2.69 -3.28 15.28
CA ALA A 140 -3.53 -4.28 14.61
C ALA A 140 -3.02 -4.69 13.21
N VAL A 141 -1.82 -4.24 12.83
CA VAL A 141 -1.24 -4.48 11.50
C VAL A 141 0.08 -5.20 11.67
N VAL A 142 0.27 -6.26 10.89
CA VAL A 142 1.50 -7.08 10.88
C VAL A 142 2.55 -6.43 9.99
N GLU A 143 3.83 -6.62 10.30
CA GLU A 143 4.94 -6.24 9.40
C GLU A 143 4.80 -6.96 8.04
N PRO A 144 5.23 -6.35 6.92
CA PRO A 144 5.82 -5.01 6.79
C PRO A 144 4.77 -3.89 6.68
N PHE A 145 3.48 -4.20 6.78
CA PHE A 145 2.40 -3.26 6.48
C PHE A 145 2.14 -2.23 7.58
N CYS A 146 2.70 -2.43 8.77
CA CYS A 146 2.57 -1.54 9.92
C CYS A 146 3.53 -0.33 9.89
N TYR A 147 4.60 -0.38 9.08
CA TYR A 147 5.58 0.71 9.04
C TYR A 147 4.92 2.03 8.62
N SER A 148 5.15 3.07 9.42
CA SER A 148 4.55 4.39 9.23
C SER A 148 5.41 5.50 9.82
N THR A 149 5.11 6.74 9.45
CA THR A 149 5.62 7.95 10.10
C THR A 149 4.48 8.64 10.82
N THR A 150 4.72 9.28 11.96
CA THR A 150 3.65 9.94 12.75
C THR A 150 3.50 11.42 12.41
N THR A 151 4.46 11.98 11.69
CA THR A 151 4.50 13.39 11.29
C THR A 151 4.96 13.55 9.84
N LEU A 152 4.66 14.71 9.25
CA LEU A 152 5.23 15.17 7.97
C LEU A 152 6.26 16.29 8.16
N VAL A 153 6.53 16.69 9.41
CA VAL A 153 7.63 17.62 9.71
C VAL A 153 8.94 16.93 9.36
N LYS A 154 9.74 17.53 8.46
CA LYS A 154 10.92 16.91 7.86
C LYS A 154 11.86 16.27 8.88
N LYS A 155 12.31 17.06 9.86
CA LYS A 155 13.20 16.57 10.92
C LYS A 155 12.59 15.40 11.71
N GLY A 156 11.28 15.45 11.96
CA GLY A 156 10.56 14.42 12.70
C GLY A 156 10.51 13.10 11.94
N TYR A 157 9.96 13.10 10.72
CA TYR A 157 9.86 11.84 9.97
C TYR A 157 11.21 11.30 9.54
N GLU A 158 12.22 12.15 9.28
CA GLU A 158 13.57 11.67 8.97
C GLU A 158 14.17 10.94 10.17
N SER A 159 13.99 11.48 11.39
CA SER A 159 14.40 10.79 12.62
C SER A 159 13.66 9.46 12.81
N GLU A 160 12.35 9.40 12.55
CA GLU A 160 11.56 8.15 12.62
C GLU A 160 12.06 7.11 11.62
N ILE A 161 12.35 7.54 10.38
CA ILE A 161 12.89 6.68 9.34
C ILE A 161 14.28 6.15 9.72
N ASP A 162 15.15 6.99 10.28
CA ASP A 162 16.50 6.58 10.66
C ASP A 162 16.45 5.59 11.84
N MET A 163 15.53 5.78 12.79
CA MET A 163 15.24 4.80 13.85
C MET A 163 14.73 3.47 13.29
N LEU A 164 13.77 3.51 12.35
CA LEU A 164 13.27 2.30 11.68
C LEU A 164 14.38 1.57 10.93
N LYS A 165 15.25 2.31 10.22
CA LYS A 165 16.38 1.71 9.49
C LYS A 165 17.38 1.04 10.41
N ASN A 166 17.59 1.56 11.63
CA ASN A 166 18.53 1.01 12.61
C ASN A 166 19.91 0.67 12.01
N GLY A 167 20.50 1.62 11.28
CA GLY A 167 21.78 1.43 10.58
C GLY A 167 21.72 0.74 9.22
N ASN A 168 20.54 0.29 8.76
CA ASN A 168 20.39 -0.28 7.42
C ASN A 168 20.54 0.79 6.33
N GLU A 169 21.64 0.71 5.58
CA GLU A 169 22.01 1.67 4.53
C GLU A 169 21.31 1.40 3.18
N PHE A 170 20.71 0.22 3.01
CA PHE A 170 20.12 -0.18 1.73
C PHE A 170 18.91 0.69 1.34
N SER A 171 18.69 0.76 0.04
CA SER A 171 17.58 1.47 -0.58
C SER A 171 17.13 0.76 -1.85
N LEU A 172 16.10 1.28 -2.53
CA LEU A 172 15.67 0.75 -3.82
C LEU A 172 16.68 0.97 -4.97
N ASN A 173 17.82 1.63 -4.71
CA ASN A 173 18.96 1.61 -5.62
C ASN A 173 19.69 0.25 -5.63
N ASN A 174 19.59 -0.50 -4.54
CA ASN A 174 19.98 -1.89 -4.45
C ASN A 174 18.81 -2.75 -4.98
N PHE A 175 19.11 -3.88 -5.59
CA PHE A 175 18.06 -4.83 -5.94
C PHE A 175 17.66 -5.59 -4.65
N PRO A 176 16.36 -5.78 -4.38
CA PRO A 176 15.91 -6.58 -3.24
C PRO A 176 16.18 -8.06 -3.54
N GLU A 177 17.16 -8.64 -2.85
CA GLU A 177 17.57 -10.04 -3.01
C GLU A 177 17.38 -10.84 -1.73
N ASP A 178 17.36 -10.15 -0.58
CA ASP A 178 17.27 -10.73 0.75
C ASP A 178 16.46 -9.81 1.68
N ASP A 179 16.32 -10.24 2.93
CA ASP A 179 15.60 -9.51 3.96
C ASP A 179 16.17 -8.12 4.25
N VAL A 180 17.50 -8.01 4.25
CA VAL A 180 18.20 -6.78 4.66
C VAL A 180 18.04 -5.70 3.59
N THR A 181 18.26 -6.08 2.32
CA THR A 181 18.07 -5.21 1.16
C THR A 181 16.58 -4.86 0.96
N SER A 182 15.68 -5.82 1.17
CA SER A 182 14.23 -5.62 1.07
C SER A 182 13.69 -4.69 2.14
N PHE A 183 14.12 -4.87 3.40
CA PHE A 183 13.77 -3.97 4.50
C PHE A 183 14.24 -2.54 4.23
N GLY A 184 15.51 -2.35 3.88
CA GLY A 184 16.05 -1.04 3.52
C GLY A 184 15.31 -0.39 2.35
N GLY A 185 14.94 -1.18 1.35
CA GLY A 185 14.12 -0.78 0.21
C GLY A 185 12.70 -0.33 0.61
N ALA A 186 12.01 -1.09 1.46
CA ALA A 186 10.66 -0.77 1.93
C ALA A 186 10.64 0.54 2.74
N ILE A 187 11.56 0.70 3.70
CA ILE A 187 11.67 1.91 4.52
C ILE A 187 12.10 3.12 3.67
N SER A 188 12.97 2.92 2.67
CA SER A 188 13.33 3.98 1.70
C SER A 188 12.11 4.44 0.89
N TYR A 189 11.22 3.53 0.50
CA TYR A 189 9.99 3.90 -0.19
C TYR A 189 9.03 4.69 0.71
N LEU A 190 8.92 4.30 1.99
CA LEU A 190 8.16 5.05 3.00
C LEU A 190 8.70 6.48 3.15
N LYS A 191 10.02 6.66 3.30
CA LYS A 191 10.67 7.98 3.34
C LYS A 191 10.30 8.84 2.12
N GLY A 192 10.39 8.26 0.92
CA GLY A 192 10.03 8.95 -0.31
C GLY A 192 8.54 9.28 -0.42
N THR A 193 7.68 8.53 0.26
CA THR A 193 6.23 8.76 0.31
C THR A 193 5.92 9.89 1.29
N ALA A 194 6.55 9.89 2.47
CA ALA A 194 6.45 10.97 3.45
C ALA A 194 6.91 12.31 2.86
N ASN A 195 8.06 12.34 2.15
CA ASN A 195 8.52 13.57 1.50
C ASN A 195 7.53 14.10 0.45
N ARG A 196 6.99 13.22 -0.41
CA ARG A 196 5.97 13.62 -1.39
C ARG A 196 4.71 14.13 -0.72
N SER A 197 4.27 13.49 0.37
CA SER A 197 3.09 13.90 1.13
C SER A 197 3.31 15.26 1.79
N ARG A 198 4.51 15.50 2.34
CA ARG A 198 4.93 16.80 2.87
C ARG A 198 4.84 17.88 1.79
N GLU A 199 5.48 17.69 0.65
CA GLU A 199 5.48 18.66 -0.47
C GLU A 199 4.05 19.00 -0.90
N LYS A 200 3.18 17.99 -1.05
CA LYS A 200 1.77 18.22 -1.39
C LYS A 200 1.04 19.07 -0.33
N HIS A 201 1.27 18.79 0.95
CA HIS A 201 0.65 19.56 2.02
C HIS A 201 1.22 20.96 2.14
N GLU A 202 2.51 21.13 1.88
CA GLU A 202 3.19 22.43 1.82
C GLU A 202 2.58 23.33 0.75
N GLU A 203 2.26 22.81 -0.45
CA GLU A 203 1.56 23.59 -1.48
C GLU A 203 0.14 23.97 -1.06
N ILE A 204 -0.60 23.07 -0.40
CA ILE A 204 -1.93 23.39 0.15
C ILE A 204 -1.84 24.47 1.23
N ILE A 205 -0.82 24.42 2.09
CA ILE A 205 -0.58 25.42 3.13
C ILE A 205 -0.28 26.77 2.49
N LYS A 206 0.61 26.83 1.49
CA LYS A 206 0.93 28.09 0.77
C LYS A 206 -0.28 28.71 0.10
N ALA A 207 -1.17 27.89 -0.45
CA ALA A 207 -2.41 28.35 -1.07
C ALA A 207 -3.49 28.82 -0.08
N SER A 208 -3.29 28.62 1.24
CA SER A 208 -4.30 28.93 2.24
C SER A 208 -4.34 30.42 2.60
N ASN A 209 -5.55 30.94 2.84
CA ASN A 209 -5.74 32.32 3.29
C ASN A 209 -5.00 32.63 4.59
N ASP A 210 -4.94 31.66 5.52
CA ASP A 210 -4.24 31.82 6.80
C ASP A 210 -2.73 32.02 6.59
N PHE A 211 -2.13 31.32 5.62
CA PHE A 211 -0.72 31.51 5.29
C PHE A 211 -0.48 32.84 4.59
N ASN A 212 -1.37 33.24 3.67
CA ASN A 212 -1.28 34.53 2.97
C ASN A 212 -1.32 35.72 3.95
N LYS A 213 -2.11 35.62 5.03
CA LYS A 213 -2.18 36.63 6.09
C LYS A 213 -0.86 36.81 6.86
N LEU A 214 0.08 35.85 6.79
CA LEU A 214 1.40 35.98 7.39
C LEU A 214 2.34 36.91 6.58
N GLY A 215 1.93 37.38 5.39
CA GLY A 215 2.78 38.21 4.54
C GLY A 215 4.07 37.52 4.10
N CYS A 216 4.02 36.20 3.92
CA CYS A 216 5.15 35.34 3.56
C CYS A 216 4.89 34.68 2.20
N ALA A 217 5.90 34.66 1.32
CA ALA A 217 5.82 33.95 0.04
C ALA A 217 6.24 32.47 0.15
N ASP A 218 6.98 32.12 1.20
CA ASP A 218 7.53 30.79 1.43
C ASP A 218 7.81 30.53 2.93
N PHE A 219 8.36 29.36 3.23
CA PHE A 219 8.67 28.92 4.59
C PHE A 219 10.10 29.30 5.05
N ARG A 220 10.70 30.39 4.55
CA ARG A 220 12.03 30.83 5.01
C ARG A 220 11.97 31.54 6.37
N LYS A 221 10.94 32.37 6.61
CA LYS A 221 10.76 33.12 7.87
C LYS A 221 10.31 32.21 9.02
N SER A 222 10.72 32.51 10.26
CA SER A 222 10.39 31.68 11.44
C SER A 222 8.89 31.45 11.60
N ILE A 223 8.10 32.53 11.55
CA ILE A 223 6.63 32.45 11.67
C ILE A 223 5.98 31.52 10.62
N ALA A 224 6.51 31.53 9.39
CA ALA A 224 6.03 30.65 8.32
C ALA A 224 6.45 29.19 8.54
N LYS A 225 7.65 28.95 9.07
CA LYS A 225 8.12 27.60 9.47
C LYS A 225 7.27 27.03 10.59
N GLU A 226 7.03 27.80 11.64
CA GLU A 226 6.21 27.40 12.78
C GLU A 226 4.77 27.09 12.35
N PHE A 227 4.19 27.94 11.48
CA PHE A 227 2.85 27.68 10.92
C PHE A 227 2.81 26.39 10.10
N ARG A 228 3.80 26.18 9.22
CA ARG A 228 3.94 24.95 8.44
C ARG A 228 4.06 23.73 9.35
N ASP A 229 4.99 23.76 10.29
CA ASP A 229 5.29 22.61 11.15
C ASP A 229 4.10 22.25 12.03
N LYS A 230 3.34 23.25 12.54
CA LYS A 230 2.07 23.02 13.23
C LYS A 230 1.04 22.30 12.35
N ARG A 231 0.94 22.65 11.06
CA ARG A 231 0.01 22.03 10.11
C ARG A 231 0.46 20.63 9.64
N LEU A 232 1.76 20.37 9.64
CA LEU A 232 2.35 19.09 9.26
C LEU A 232 2.45 18.10 10.44
N SER A 233 2.47 18.61 11.67
CA SER A 233 2.49 17.80 12.89
C SER A 233 1.25 16.90 12.98
N GLY A 234 1.44 15.64 13.38
CA GLY A 234 0.38 14.64 13.49
C GLY A 234 -0.20 14.15 12.16
N LYS A 235 0.30 14.63 11.01
CA LYS A 235 -0.01 14.03 9.70
C LYS A 235 0.92 12.84 9.50
N GLN A 236 0.36 11.65 9.35
CA GLN A 236 1.11 10.42 9.17
C GLN A 236 1.26 10.03 7.69
N THR A 237 2.19 9.10 7.43
CA THR A 237 2.29 8.35 6.16
C THR A 237 2.37 6.86 6.49
N ASN A 238 1.58 6.02 5.82
CA ASN A 238 1.56 4.58 6.05
C ASN A 238 1.51 3.74 4.77
N PHE A 239 1.35 2.42 4.88
CA PHE A 239 1.31 1.50 3.74
C PHE A 239 0.25 1.87 2.69
N ILE A 240 -0.93 2.35 3.09
CA ILE A 240 -1.98 2.73 2.13
C ILE A 240 -1.56 3.98 1.33
N ASP A 241 -0.88 4.94 1.94
CA ASP A 241 -0.28 6.07 1.21
C ASP A 241 0.77 5.61 0.20
N GLN A 242 1.57 4.59 0.58
CA GLN A 242 2.55 3.98 -0.31
C GLN A 242 1.86 3.29 -1.50
N ALA A 243 0.80 2.52 -1.27
CA ALA A 243 0.00 1.87 -2.31
C ALA A 243 -0.67 2.88 -3.26
N ILE A 244 -1.25 3.97 -2.73
CA ILE A 244 -1.82 5.07 -3.54
C ILE A 244 -0.74 5.72 -4.40
N ARG A 245 0.44 5.99 -3.83
CA ARG A 245 1.59 6.54 -4.57
C ARG A 245 2.05 5.59 -5.66
N TYR A 246 2.14 4.30 -5.36
CA TYR A 246 2.56 3.28 -6.29
C TYR A 246 1.59 3.19 -7.47
N ARG A 247 0.28 3.01 -7.22
CA ARG A 247 -0.74 2.98 -8.27
C ARG A 247 -0.73 4.25 -9.11
N GLY A 248 -0.62 5.43 -8.48
CA GLY A 248 -0.52 6.71 -9.20
C GLY A 248 0.70 6.81 -10.14
N LYS A 249 1.80 6.13 -9.79
CA LYS A 249 3.00 6.05 -10.65
C LYS A 249 2.85 4.97 -11.71
N ALA A 250 2.69 3.71 -11.29
CA ALA A 250 2.72 2.53 -12.13
C ALA A 250 1.51 2.40 -13.08
N ASN A 251 0.36 3.00 -12.77
CA ASN A 251 -0.81 2.99 -13.67
C ASN A 251 -0.85 4.15 -14.68
N TYR A 252 -0.09 5.22 -14.44
CA TYR A 252 -0.13 6.43 -15.27
C TYR A 252 1.26 6.78 -15.80
N ARG A 253 2.07 7.44 -14.97
CA ARG A 253 3.33 8.06 -15.41
C ARG A 253 4.37 7.03 -15.83
N ASP A 254 4.49 5.97 -15.06
CA ASP A 254 5.54 4.97 -15.22
C ASP A 254 5.06 3.78 -16.07
N SER A 255 3.75 3.67 -16.32
CA SER A 255 3.12 2.54 -17.04
C SER A 255 3.65 2.38 -18.46
N ILE A 256 3.95 3.49 -19.13
CA ILE A 256 4.51 3.48 -20.47
C ILE A 256 5.85 2.72 -20.45
N TYR A 257 6.68 2.94 -19.44
CA TYR A 257 8.00 2.30 -19.36
C TYR A 257 7.94 0.87 -18.80
N LEU A 258 6.80 0.43 -18.27
CA LEU A 258 6.63 -0.99 -17.97
C LEU A 258 6.47 -1.81 -19.25
N SER A 259 5.86 -1.26 -20.31
CA SER A 259 5.55 -2.00 -21.54
C SER A 259 6.18 -1.43 -22.82
N TYR A 260 7.01 -0.39 -22.71
CA TYR A 260 7.64 0.28 -23.85
C TYR A 260 9.08 0.71 -23.55
N GLY A 261 9.96 0.54 -24.55
CA GLY A 261 11.37 0.95 -24.47
C GLY A 261 12.31 -0.26 -24.49
N GLN A 262 13.30 -0.23 -23.59
CA GLN A 262 14.21 -1.36 -23.37
C GLN A 262 13.44 -2.60 -22.90
N ASP A 263 13.89 -3.78 -23.30
CA ASP A 263 13.36 -5.04 -22.82
C ASP A 263 13.57 -5.17 -21.29
N ARG A 264 12.49 -5.47 -20.60
CA ARG A 264 12.40 -5.59 -19.14
C ARG A 264 11.66 -6.86 -18.72
N SER A 265 11.52 -7.81 -19.64
CA SER A 265 10.79 -9.06 -19.43
C SER A 265 11.22 -9.77 -18.15
N THR A 266 12.53 -9.82 -17.87
CA THR A 266 13.09 -10.47 -16.67
C THR A 266 12.68 -9.80 -15.36
N TRP A 267 12.48 -8.48 -15.36
CA TRP A 267 12.07 -7.72 -14.17
C TRP A 267 10.56 -7.83 -13.97
N ILE A 268 9.80 -7.78 -15.07
CA ILE A 268 8.34 -7.93 -15.06
C ILE A 268 7.94 -9.36 -14.66
N ALA A 269 8.74 -10.36 -15.06
CA ALA A 269 8.60 -11.75 -14.63
C ALA A 269 8.64 -11.92 -13.10
N LYS A 270 9.39 -11.06 -12.39
CA LYS A 270 9.42 -11.03 -10.92
C LYS A 270 8.29 -10.17 -10.33
N LEU A 271 7.94 -9.07 -11.00
CA LEU A 271 6.95 -8.11 -10.50
C LEU A 271 5.56 -8.72 -10.31
N VAL A 272 5.01 -9.39 -11.32
CA VAL A 272 3.63 -9.91 -11.25
C VAL A 272 3.45 -10.92 -10.11
N PRO A 273 4.32 -11.95 -9.94
CA PRO A 273 4.28 -12.81 -8.76
C PRO A 273 4.43 -12.06 -7.44
N SER A 274 5.30 -11.04 -7.38
CA SER A 274 5.51 -10.26 -6.16
C SER A 274 4.26 -9.48 -5.74
N LEU A 275 3.52 -8.95 -6.71
CA LEU A 275 2.22 -8.31 -6.46
C LEU A 275 1.23 -9.33 -5.86
N GLU A 276 1.14 -10.52 -6.44
CA GLU A 276 0.23 -11.57 -5.94
C GLU A 276 0.57 -11.98 -4.50
N VAL A 277 1.84 -12.29 -4.22
CA VAL A 277 2.29 -12.65 -2.86
C VAL A 277 1.93 -11.55 -1.86
N THR A 278 2.25 -10.29 -2.19
CA THR A 278 1.95 -9.16 -1.31
C THR A 278 0.46 -9.01 -1.06
N LEU A 279 -0.38 -9.14 -2.11
CA LEU A 279 -1.83 -9.04 -1.96
C LEU A 279 -2.39 -10.21 -1.15
N LYS A 280 -1.95 -11.44 -1.43
CA LYS A 280 -2.39 -12.64 -0.70
C LYS A 280 -2.11 -12.48 0.80
N CYS A 281 -0.88 -12.13 1.18
CA CYS A 281 -0.53 -11.90 2.59
C CYS A 281 -1.34 -10.77 3.23
N PHE A 282 -1.53 -9.64 2.52
CA PHE A 282 -2.33 -8.53 3.03
C PHE A 282 -3.82 -8.89 3.21
N LEU A 283 -4.38 -9.68 2.29
CA LEU A 283 -5.75 -10.18 2.37
C LEU A 283 -5.91 -11.23 3.48
N SER A 284 -4.98 -12.19 3.62
CA SER A 284 -4.97 -13.14 4.74
C SER A 284 -5.01 -12.41 6.08
N MET A 285 -4.17 -11.38 6.25
CA MET A 285 -4.18 -10.51 7.43
C MET A 285 -5.56 -9.86 7.63
N ALA A 286 -6.17 -9.34 6.57
CA ALA A 286 -7.48 -8.71 6.64
C ALA A 286 -8.60 -9.70 7.01
N CYS A 287 -8.60 -10.90 6.42
CA CYS A 287 -9.54 -11.98 6.72
C CYS A 287 -9.45 -12.39 8.19
N GLN A 288 -8.24 -12.65 8.70
CA GLN A 288 -8.04 -13.09 10.09
C GLN A 288 -8.39 -11.99 11.11
N TYR A 289 -8.13 -10.73 10.77
CA TYR A 289 -8.62 -9.62 11.59
C TYR A 289 -10.14 -9.52 11.56
N ALA A 290 -10.76 -9.66 10.38
CA ALA A 290 -12.21 -9.60 10.21
C ALA A 290 -12.93 -10.73 10.97
N GLU A 291 -12.51 -12.00 10.80
CA GLU A 291 -13.00 -13.19 11.52
C GLU A 291 -13.09 -12.94 13.03
N ARG A 292 -12.05 -12.32 13.59
CA ARG A 292 -11.97 -12.01 15.02
C ARG A 292 -12.95 -10.93 15.46
N ARG A 293 -13.34 -10.04 14.55
CA ARG A 293 -14.03 -8.77 14.85
C ARG A 293 -15.53 -8.80 14.58
N VAL A 294 -16.00 -9.52 13.54
CA VAL A 294 -17.41 -9.63 13.15
C VAL A 294 -18.25 -10.37 14.19
N GLU A 295 -19.55 -10.57 14.01
CA GLU A 295 -20.33 -11.46 14.88
C GLU A 295 -19.75 -12.89 14.95
N LYS A 296 -20.03 -13.65 16.02
CA LYS A 296 -19.52 -15.02 16.15
C LYS A 296 -20.33 -15.95 15.25
N GLY A 297 -19.68 -16.80 14.46
CA GLY A 297 -20.34 -17.78 13.58
C GLY A 297 -20.62 -17.26 12.16
N VAL A 298 -20.84 -15.95 12.00
CA VAL A 298 -21.16 -15.37 10.68
C VAL A 298 -19.97 -15.35 9.72
N TRP A 299 -18.74 -15.40 10.22
CA TRP A 299 -17.56 -15.50 9.35
C TRP A 299 -17.50 -16.87 8.67
N GLU A 300 -17.76 -17.92 9.44
CA GLU A 300 -17.80 -19.29 8.95
C GLU A 300 -18.92 -19.47 7.91
N GLU A 301 -20.13 -18.95 8.19
CA GLU A 301 -21.24 -18.93 7.23
C GLU A 301 -20.88 -18.20 5.93
N PHE A 302 -20.24 -17.01 6.04
CA PHE A 302 -19.77 -16.27 4.87
C PHE A 302 -18.71 -17.06 4.07
N CYS A 303 -17.76 -17.71 4.74
CA CYS A 303 -16.75 -18.52 4.07
C CYS A 303 -17.35 -19.71 3.32
N ASP A 304 -18.36 -20.36 3.91
CA ASP A 304 -19.06 -21.48 3.29
C ASP A 304 -19.88 -21.04 2.08
N ASP A 305 -20.60 -19.91 2.18
CA ASP A 305 -21.32 -19.29 1.07
C ASP A 305 -20.39 -18.96 -0.11
N LEU A 306 -19.21 -18.38 0.18
CA LEU A 306 -18.21 -18.09 -0.85
C LEU A 306 -17.74 -19.35 -1.57
N VAL A 307 -17.46 -20.44 -0.84
CA VAL A 307 -16.99 -21.69 -1.43
C VAL A 307 -18.06 -22.35 -2.29
N GLU A 308 -19.33 -22.26 -1.88
CA GLU A 308 -20.44 -22.87 -2.60
C GLU A 308 -20.88 -22.07 -3.84
N HIS A 309 -20.87 -20.74 -3.75
CA HIS A 309 -21.58 -19.88 -4.71
C HIS A 309 -20.69 -18.95 -5.54
N CYS A 310 -19.39 -18.81 -5.24
CA CYS A 310 -18.55 -17.95 -6.05
C CYS A 310 -18.26 -18.51 -7.45
N LEU A 311 -18.52 -17.68 -8.45
CA LEU A 311 -18.34 -18.01 -9.87
C LEU A 311 -16.92 -17.71 -10.38
N PHE A 312 -16.03 -17.30 -9.49
CA PHE A 312 -14.62 -17.06 -9.78
C PHE A 312 -13.75 -17.84 -8.78
N ARG A 313 -12.48 -18.03 -9.13
CA ARG A 313 -11.58 -18.84 -8.30
C ARG A 313 -11.29 -18.12 -6.99
N ILE A 314 -11.58 -18.78 -5.89
CA ILE A 314 -11.17 -18.35 -4.55
C ILE A 314 -10.02 -19.25 -4.09
N ASP A 315 -9.03 -18.62 -3.46
CA ASP A 315 -8.01 -19.31 -2.68
C ASP A 315 -8.60 -19.51 -1.27
N ALA A 316 -9.16 -20.69 -1.02
CA ALA A 316 -9.88 -20.97 0.23
C ALA A 316 -8.96 -20.81 1.46
N ASP A 317 -7.70 -21.21 1.35
CA ASP A 317 -6.68 -21.05 2.40
C ASP A 317 -6.49 -19.57 2.78
N THR A 318 -6.63 -18.64 1.82
CA THR A 318 -6.56 -17.20 2.09
C THR A 318 -7.73 -16.70 2.96
N VAL A 319 -8.89 -17.35 2.89
CA VAL A 319 -10.14 -16.92 3.53
C VAL A 319 -10.41 -17.70 4.82
N LYS A 320 -10.39 -19.04 4.74
CA LYS A 320 -10.66 -19.97 5.85
C LYS A 320 -9.43 -20.23 6.71
N GLY A 321 -8.24 -20.17 6.10
CA GLY A 321 -6.99 -20.44 6.77
C GLY A 321 -6.78 -21.91 7.14
N GLU A 322 -7.37 -22.84 6.39
CA GLU A 322 -7.19 -24.29 6.56
C GLU A 322 -5.81 -24.80 6.13
#